data_AF-A0A6I3ZBE9-F1
#
_entry.id   AF-A0A6I3ZBE9-F1
#
_cell.length_a   1.000
_cell.length_b   1.000
_cell.length_c   1.000
_cell.angle_alpha   90.00
_cell.angle_beta   90.00
_cell.angle_gamma   90.00
#
_symmetry.space_group_name_H-M   'P 1'
#
loop_
_entity.id
_entity.type
_entity.pdbx_description
1 polymer ?
#
loop_
_entity_poly.entity_id
_entity_poly.type
_entity_poly.pdbx_seq_one_letter_code
_entity_poly.pdbx_strand_id
1 'polypeptide(L)'
;MTEPVSAAQNTLRSEILDAASHDWVPMIEVDQIVTQQQLAAGDGERFDLVTSVVRTMLQEGLVSVGDLPGDGAETPDWGLSPDASVERIRGMYVDRHGEPEEWQYRIWFGLALGGDVRATSAG
;
A
#
# COMPACT_ATOMS: atom_id res chain seq x y z
N MET A 1 -13.23 0.50 -19.25
CA MET A 1 -12.26 -0.49 -19.77
C MET A 1 -11.15 -0.52 -18.75
N THR A 2 -11.02 -1.59 -17.99
CA THR A 2 -9.90 -1.76 -17.05
C THR A 2 -8.69 -2.12 -17.90
N GLU A 3 -7.68 -1.26 -17.94
CA GLU A 3 -6.41 -1.57 -18.59
C GLU A 3 -5.84 -2.86 -17.98
N PRO A 4 -5.13 -3.70 -18.75
CA PRO A 4 -4.54 -4.91 -18.21
C PRO A 4 -3.59 -4.54 -17.06
N VAL A 5 -3.86 -5.11 -15.87
CA VAL A 5 -3.00 -4.96 -14.70
C VAL A 5 -1.61 -5.48 -15.06
N SER A 6 -0.59 -4.65 -14.90
CA SER A 6 0.77 -5.01 -15.29
C SER A 6 1.34 -6.09 -14.35
N ALA A 7 2.33 -6.85 -14.83
CA ALA A 7 3.00 -7.85 -13.98
C ALA A 7 3.55 -7.21 -12.69
N ALA A 8 4.15 -6.01 -12.80
CA ALA A 8 4.63 -5.24 -11.65
C ALA A 8 3.52 -4.90 -10.64
N GLN A 9 2.33 -4.53 -11.11
CA GLN A 9 1.18 -4.26 -10.24
C GLN A 9 0.72 -5.51 -9.49
N ASN A 10 0.63 -6.66 -10.18
CA ASN A 10 0.25 -7.92 -9.55
C ASN A 10 1.29 -8.39 -8.53
N THR A 11 2.58 -8.27 -8.84
CA THR A 11 3.66 -8.60 -7.92
C THR A 11 3.61 -7.73 -6.69
N LEU A 12 3.62 -6.39 -6.85
CA LEU A 12 3.58 -5.47 -5.71
C LEU A 12 2.34 -5.70 -4.83
N ARG A 13 1.17 -5.87 -5.45
CA ARG A 13 -0.07 -6.18 -4.74
C ARG A 13 0.05 -7.45 -3.91
N SER A 14 0.56 -8.53 -4.49
CA SER A 14 0.62 -9.84 -3.82
C SER A 14 1.56 -9.78 -2.61
N GLU A 15 2.70 -9.12 -2.76
CA GLU A 15 3.68 -8.95 -1.67
C GLU A 15 3.13 -8.11 -0.52
N ILE A 16 2.43 -7.00 -0.83
CA ILE A 16 1.80 -6.18 0.21
C ILE A 16 0.74 -6.97 0.98
N LEU A 17 -0.08 -7.77 0.27
CA LEU A 17 -1.12 -8.57 0.91
C LEU A 17 -0.53 -9.71 1.75
N ASP A 18 0.53 -10.36 1.26
CA ASP A 18 1.25 -11.39 2.01
C ASP A 18 1.85 -10.79 3.29
N ALA A 19 2.59 -9.68 3.19
CA ALA A 19 3.15 -9.00 4.35
C ALA A 19 2.06 -8.54 5.33
N ALA A 20 0.97 -7.94 4.83
CA ALA A 20 -0.16 -7.47 5.63
C ALA A 20 -0.92 -8.59 6.35
N SER A 21 -0.80 -9.84 5.87
CA SER A 21 -1.39 -11.01 6.53
C SER A 21 -0.60 -11.46 7.75
N HIS A 22 0.67 -11.04 7.87
CA HIS A 22 1.52 -11.38 9.00
C HIS A 22 1.58 -10.24 10.04
N ASP A 23 1.69 -8.98 9.59
CA ASP A 23 1.73 -7.80 10.45
C ASP A 23 1.38 -6.53 9.66
N TRP A 24 1.30 -5.37 10.32
CA TRP A 24 1.14 -4.08 9.63
C TRP A 24 2.40 -3.74 8.82
N VAL A 25 2.18 -3.31 7.58
CA VAL A 25 3.25 -3.04 6.61
C VAL A 25 3.56 -1.55 6.59
N PRO A 26 4.76 -1.11 6.99
CA PRO A 26 5.16 0.29 6.84
C PRO A 26 5.47 0.62 5.38
N MET A 27 5.31 1.89 4.99
CA MET A 27 5.58 2.32 3.61
C MET A 27 7.02 2.10 3.14
N ILE A 28 7.99 2.06 4.06
CA ILE A 28 9.37 1.67 3.73
C ILE A 28 9.46 0.27 3.13
N GLU A 29 8.66 -0.67 3.62
CA GLU A 29 8.66 -2.04 3.13
C GLU A 29 8.06 -2.12 1.72
N VAL A 30 7.00 -1.36 1.47
CA VAL A 30 6.41 -1.20 0.13
C VAL A 30 7.43 -0.65 -0.88
N ASP A 31 8.17 0.40 -0.51
CA ASP A 31 9.23 0.98 -1.34
C ASP A 31 10.39 -0.01 -1.57
N GLN A 32 10.75 -0.76 -0.53
CA GLN A 32 11.76 -1.81 -0.62
C GLN A 32 11.35 -2.96 -1.53
N ILE A 33 10.08 -3.38 -1.55
CA ILE A 33 9.58 -4.40 -2.48
C ILE A 33 9.79 -3.94 -3.93
N VAL A 34 9.39 -2.71 -4.25
CA VAL A 34 9.58 -2.13 -5.59
C VAL A 34 11.05 -2.12 -6.00
N THR A 35 11.92 -1.74 -5.07
CA THR A 35 13.37 -1.64 -5.32
C THR A 35 14.03 -3.01 -5.46
N GLN A 36 13.73 -3.95 -4.56
CA GLN A 36 14.34 -5.29 -4.54
C GLN A 36 13.89 -6.14 -5.73
N GLN A 37 12.62 -6.03 -6.12
CA GLN A 37 12.07 -6.77 -7.25
C GLN A 37 12.17 -6.02 -8.58
N GLN A 38 12.83 -4.84 -8.60
CA GLN A 38 13.05 -4.02 -9.79
C GLN A 38 11.76 -3.74 -10.58
N LEU A 39 10.67 -3.41 -9.86
CA LEU A 39 9.33 -3.28 -10.44
C LEU A 39 9.11 -1.98 -11.23
N ALA A 40 10.06 -1.04 -11.16
CA ALA A 40 10.04 0.24 -11.86
C ALA A 40 11.46 0.64 -12.28
N ALA A 41 11.62 1.32 -13.42
CA ALA A 41 12.93 1.76 -13.91
C ALA A 41 13.37 3.13 -13.35
N GLY A 42 12.46 3.86 -12.69
CA GLY A 42 12.75 5.13 -12.04
C GLY A 42 11.63 5.61 -11.12
N ASP A 43 11.83 6.79 -10.52
CA ASP A 43 10.95 7.32 -9.48
C ASP A 43 9.53 7.61 -9.97
N GLY A 44 9.37 8.18 -11.17
CA GLY A 44 8.04 8.42 -11.74
C GLY A 44 7.22 7.12 -11.88
N GLU A 45 7.81 6.09 -12.48
CA GLU A 45 7.16 4.78 -12.63
C GLU A 45 6.89 4.11 -11.28
N ARG A 46 7.81 4.25 -10.31
CA ARG A 46 7.63 3.77 -8.93
C ARG A 46 6.43 4.43 -8.28
N PHE A 47 6.32 5.76 -8.35
CA PHE A 47 5.24 6.51 -7.72
C PHE A 47 3.88 6.21 -8.34
N ASP A 48 3.81 6.12 -9.67
CA ASP A 48 2.58 5.70 -10.35
C ASP A 48 2.20 4.25 -10.01
N LEU A 49 3.18 3.33 -10.01
CA LEU A 49 2.97 1.93 -9.63
C LEU A 49 2.40 1.81 -8.22
N VAL A 50 3.09 2.38 -7.23
CA VAL A 50 2.71 2.29 -5.82
C VAL A 50 1.36 2.94 -5.58
N THR A 51 1.15 4.17 -6.08
CA THR A 51 -0.11 4.89 -5.83
C THR A 51 -1.31 4.25 -6.54
N SER A 52 -1.11 3.64 -7.71
CA SER A 52 -2.15 2.88 -8.43
C SER A 52 -2.53 1.58 -7.72
N VAL A 53 -1.53 0.80 -7.27
CA VAL A 53 -1.76 -0.46 -6.55
C VAL A 53 -2.46 -0.19 -5.22
N VAL A 54 -1.98 0.78 -4.45
CA VAL A 54 -2.60 1.16 -3.17
C VAL A 54 -4.04 1.66 -3.37
N ARG A 55 -4.27 2.53 -4.36
CA ARG A 55 -5.64 2.98 -4.71
C ARG A 55 -6.57 1.81 -4.97
N THR A 56 -6.13 0.86 -5.78
CA THR A 56 -6.94 -0.29 -6.17
C THR A 56 -7.25 -1.18 -4.95
N MET A 57 -6.27 -1.47 -4.10
CA MET A 57 -6.49 -2.27 -2.88
C MET A 57 -7.42 -1.58 -1.87
N LEU A 58 -7.30 -0.26 -1.71
CA LEU A 58 -8.20 0.53 -0.85
C LEU A 58 -9.64 0.55 -1.41
N GLN A 59 -9.80 0.72 -2.72
CA GLN A 59 -11.11 0.70 -3.38
C GLN A 59 -11.79 -0.68 -3.30
N GLU A 60 -11.01 -1.76 -3.35
CA GLU A 60 -11.52 -3.13 -3.19
C GLU A 60 -11.77 -3.53 -1.74
N GLY A 61 -11.35 -2.71 -0.77
CA GLY A 61 -11.44 -2.98 0.65
C GLY A 61 -10.57 -4.15 1.09
N LEU A 62 -9.41 -4.34 0.48
CA LEU A 62 -8.45 -5.38 0.86
C LEU A 62 -7.52 -4.94 1.99
N VAL A 63 -7.18 -3.65 1.99
CA VAL A 63 -6.32 -3.03 3.00
C VAL A 63 -6.98 -1.78 3.54
N SER A 64 -6.61 -1.42 4.75
CA SER A 64 -6.78 -0.09 5.34
C SER A 64 -5.43 0.58 5.48
N VAL A 65 -5.41 1.92 5.52
CA VAL A 65 -4.19 2.72 5.66
C VAL A 65 -4.35 3.77 6.75
N GLY A 66 -3.30 3.94 7.54
CA GLY A 66 -3.29 4.87 8.66
C GLY A 66 -1.91 5.16 9.22
N ASP A 67 -1.89 5.82 10.36
CA ASP A 67 -0.73 5.89 11.25
C ASP A 67 -0.57 4.55 11.98
N LEU A 68 0.60 4.30 12.57
CA LEU A 68 0.82 3.13 13.43
C LEU A 68 -0.20 3.15 14.57
N PRO A 69 -1.12 2.16 14.66
CA PRO A 69 -2.06 2.10 15.77
C PRO A 69 -1.34 1.97 17.12
N GLY A 70 -1.80 2.72 18.12
CA GLY A 70 -1.38 2.56 19.50
C GLY A 70 -2.02 1.34 20.16
N ASP A 71 -1.64 1.05 21.41
CA ASP A 71 -2.20 -0.06 22.19
C ASP A 71 -3.74 -0.08 22.15
N GLY A 72 -4.31 -1.14 21.54
CA GLY A 72 -5.74 -1.39 21.49
C GLY A 72 -6.47 -1.00 20.20
N ALA A 73 -5.78 -0.43 19.20
CA ALA A 73 -6.34 -0.28 17.86
C ALA A 73 -6.02 -1.50 16.97
N GLU A 74 -7.02 -1.99 16.24
CA GLU A 74 -6.93 -3.25 15.49
C GLU A 74 -6.25 -3.08 14.11
N THR A 75 -6.40 -1.90 13.48
CA THR A 75 -5.91 -1.65 12.12
C THR A 75 -5.50 -0.19 11.92
N PRO A 76 -4.46 0.11 11.10
CA PRO A 76 -4.17 1.46 10.64
C PRO A 76 -5.35 2.02 9.83
N ASP A 77 -5.98 3.09 10.33
CA ASP A 77 -7.13 3.71 9.65
C ASP A 77 -7.15 5.23 9.85
N TRP A 78 -7.07 6.00 8.76
CA TRP A 78 -7.22 7.46 8.77
C TRP A 78 -8.68 7.93 8.74
N GLY A 79 -9.67 7.05 8.55
CA GLY A 79 -11.08 7.40 8.37
C GLY A 79 -11.36 8.13 7.07
N LEU A 80 -10.48 8.01 6.07
CA LEU A 80 -10.54 8.72 4.80
C LEU A 80 -11.06 7.80 3.68
N SER A 81 -11.72 8.40 2.69
CA SER A 81 -12.07 7.72 1.43
C SER A 81 -10.81 7.22 0.70
N PRO A 82 -10.88 6.15 -0.10
CA PRO A 82 -9.73 5.62 -0.84
C PRO A 82 -8.94 6.69 -1.63
N ASP A 83 -9.64 7.58 -2.36
CA ASP A 83 -9.01 8.65 -3.12
C ASP A 83 -8.30 9.68 -2.22
N ALA A 84 -8.91 10.05 -1.09
CA ALA A 84 -8.33 10.99 -0.13
C ALA A 84 -7.10 10.40 0.58
N SER A 85 -7.14 9.11 0.92
CA SER A 85 -5.99 8.37 1.45
C SER A 85 -4.83 8.35 0.45
N VAL A 86 -5.10 8.08 -0.83
CA VAL A 86 -4.07 8.09 -1.88
C VAL A 86 -3.49 9.48 -2.10
N GLU A 87 -4.32 10.52 -2.07
CA GLU A 87 -3.86 11.91 -2.18
C GLU A 87 -2.92 12.27 -1.02
N ARG A 88 -3.27 11.85 0.21
CA ARG A 88 -2.42 12.00 1.39
C ARG A 88 -1.11 11.23 1.27
N ILE A 89 -1.14 9.98 0.77
CA ILE A 89 0.08 9.20 0.52
C ILE A 89 0.96 9.90 -0.51
N ARG A 90 0.40 10.45 -1.60
CA ARG A 90 1.18 11.24 -2.57
C ARG A 90 1.89 12.42 -1.91
N GLY A 91 1.19 13.18 -1.08
CA GLY A 91 1.76 14.32 -0.37
C GLY A 91 2.93 13.99 0.58
N MET A 92 3.03 12.74 1.04
CA MET A 92 4.12 12.29 1.92
C MET A 92 5.18 11.50 1.16
N TYR A 93 4.77 10.43 0.48
CA TYR A 93 5.69 9.50 -0.18
C TYR A 93 6.25 10.03 -1.50
N VAL A 94 5.42 10.69 -2.32
CA VAL A 94 5.86 11.19 -3.64
C VAL A 94 6.54 12.54 -3.48
N ASP A 95 5.85 13.49 -2.86
CA ASP A 95 6.33 14.87 -2.75
C ASP A 95 7.54 15.00 -1.81
N ARG A 96 7.69 14.09 -0.83
CA ARG A 96 8.80 14.08 0.14
C ARG A 96 9.61 12.78 0.09
N HIS A 97 9.67 12.12 -1.08
CA HIS A 97 10.39 10.85 -1.23
C HIS A 97 11.85 10.93 -0.73
N GLY A 98 12.52 12.05 -1.03
CA GLY A 98 13.90 12.32 -0.62
C GLY A 98 14.11 12.55 0.89
N GLU A 99 13.05 12.58 1.69
CA GLU A 99 13.07 12.79 3.14
C GLU A 99 12.38 11.58 3.84
N PRO A 100 13.08 10.43 3.98
CA PRO A 100 12.47 9.19 4.47
C PRO A 100 11.71 9.33 5.79
N GLU A 101 12.17 10.18 6.70
CA GLU A 101 11.51 10.46 7.99
C GLU A 101 10.07 10.99 7.86
N GLU A 102 9.71 11.54 6.70
CA GLU A 102 8.39 12.11 6.45
C GLU A 102 7.36 11.08 5.99
N TRP A 103 7.77 9.86 5.59
CA TRP A 103 6.86 8.85 5.03
C TRP A 103 7.10 7.42 5.51
N GLN A 104 8.35 7.03 5.77
CA GLN A 104 8.76 5.62 5.93
C GLN A 104 8.00 4.85 7.03
N TYR A 105 7.72 5.51 8.16
CA TYR A 105 6.97 4.98 9.31
C TYR A 105 5.78 5.87 9.69
N ARG A 106 5.33 6.72 8.77
CA ARG A 106 4.14 7.58 8.93
C ARG A 106 2.91 7.06 8.18
N ILE A 107 3.13 6.05 7.34
CA ILE A 107 2.11 5.40 6.55
C ILE A 107 2.24 3.90 6.81
N TRP A 108 1.16 3.30 7.28
CA TRP A 108 1.05 1.89 7.60
C TRP A 108 -0.16 1.29 6.91
N PHE A 109 0.00 0.08 6.38
CA PHE A 109 -1.07 -0.69 5.77
C PHE A 109 -1.38 -1.90 6.63
N GLY A 110 -2.66 -2.21 6.80
CA GLY A 110 -3.11 -3.44 7.42
C GLY A 110 -4.23 -4.07 6.59
N LEU A 111 -4.50 -5.36 6.78
CA LEU A 111 -5.67 -5.98 6.18
C LEU A 111 -6.94 -5.31 6.72
N ALA A 112 -7.87 -5.00 5.82
CA ALA A 112 -9.18 -4.53 6.23
C ALA A 112 -9.96 -5.70 6.87
N LEU A 113 -10.77 -5.40 7.91
CA LEU A 113 -11.64 -6.38 8.57
C LEU A 113 -12.54 -7.07 7.53
N GLY A 114 -12.27 -8.35 7.24
CA GLY A 114 -12.93 -9.15 6.19
C GLY A 114 -12.06 -9.54 4.99
N GLY A 115 -10.79 -9.09 4.94
CA GLY A 115 -9.82 -9.40 3.88
C GLY A 115 -9.40 -10.88 3.79
N ASP A 116 -9.24 -11.55 4.95
CA ASP A 116 -8.86 -12.98 5.03
C ASP A 116 -9.78 -13.90 4.20
N VAL A 117 -11.08 -13.60 4.16
CA VAL A 117 -12.06 -14.43 3.45
C VAL A 117 -11.94 -14.30 1.92
N ARG A 118 -11.43 -13.17 1.40
CA ARG A 118 -11.32 -12.92 -0.06
C ARG A 118 -9.96 -13.30 -0.63
N ALA A 119 -8.89 -13.37 0.17
CA ALA A 119 -7.57 -13.80 -0.29
C ALA A 119 -7.49 -15.33 -0.51
N THR A 120 -8.26 -16.12 0.24
CA THR A 120 -8.27 -17.60 0.15
C THR A 120 -9.08 -18.16 -1.02
N SER A 121 -9.85 -17.34 -1.76
CA SER A 121 -10.78 -17.85 -2.80
C SER A 121 -10.21 -17.94 -4.22
N ALA A 122 -8.91 -17.73 -4.42
CA ALA A 122 -8.23 -17.93 -5.70
C ALA A 122 -7.14 -19.01 -5.58
N GLY A 123 -7.56 -20.27 -5.44
CA GLY A 123 -6.72 -21.47 -5.53
C GLY A 123 -7.30 -22.46 -6.54
#